data_AF-A0A537QRW4-F1
#
_entry.id   AF-A0A537QRW4-F1
#
_cell.length_a   1.000
_cell.length_b   1.000
_cell.length_c   1.000
_cell.angle_alpha   90.00
_cell.angle_beta   90.00
_cell.angle_gamma   90.00
#
_symmetry.space_group_name_H-M   'P 1'
#
loop_
_entity.id
_entity.type
_entity.pdbx_description
1 polymer ?
#
loop_
_entity_poly.entity_id
_entity_poly.type
_entity_poly.pdbx_seq_one_letter_code
_entity_poly.pdbx_strand_id
1 'polypeptide(L)' 'VNLHVPLVVRLEGTNVELGRKILGQSGLPLIAAENFEDAAKKVVDVVREAA' A
#
# COMPACT_ATOMS: atom_id res chain seq x y z
N VAL A 1 4.15 11.38 -11.07
CA VAL A 1 2.81 10.74 -11.16
C VAL A 1 1.97 11.36 -10.06
N ASN A 2 0.86 12.02 -10.38
CA ASN A 2 -0.02 12.61 -9.36
C ASN A 2 -1.08 11.58 -8.98
N LEU A 3 -0.85 10.85 -7.89
CA LEU A 3 -1.88 10.02 -7.26
C LEU A 3 -2.73 10.92 -6.36
N HIS A 4 -4.00 11.09 -6.71
CA HIS A 4 -4.99 11.80 -5.89
C HIS A 4 -5.84 10.85 -5.03
N VAL A 5 -5.62 9.55 -5.17
CA VAL A 5 -6.35 8.50 -4.45
C VAL A 5 -5.40 7.71 -3.55
N PRO A 6 -5.88 7.17 -2.42
CA PRO A 6 -5.07 6.35 -1.54
C PRO A 6 -4.56 5.08 -2.20
N LEU A 7 -3.35 4.66 -1.85
CA LEU A 7 -2.73 3.43 -2.37
C LEU A 7 -2.36 2.50 -1.22
N VAL A 8 -3.00 1.32 -1.17
CA VAL A 8 -2.66 0.23 -0.25
C VAL A 8 -2.01 -0.90 -1.04
N VAL A 9 -0.85 -1.39 -0.58
CA VAL A 9 -0.07 -2.42 -1.28
C VAL A 9 0.22 -3.59 -0.35
N ARG A 10 -0.19 -4.79 -0.76
CA ARG A 10 0.16 -6.08 -0.13
C ARG A 10 1.08 -6.85 -1.06
N LEU A 11 2.32 -7.10 -0.62
CA LEU A 11 3.31 -7.87 -1.38
C LEU A 11 3.50 -9.26 -0.76
N GLU A 12 3.33 -10.29 -1.57
CA GLU A 12 3.65 -11.69 -1.23
C GLU A 12 4.28 -12.42 -2.43
N GLY A 13 5.06 -13.47 -2.14
CA GLY A 13 5.73 -14.29 -3.15
C GLY A 13 7.25 -14.12 -3.15
N THR A 14 7.87 -14.29 -4.31
CA THR A 14 9.33 -14.14 -4.48
C THR A 14 9.71 -12.65 -4.53
N ASN A 15 10.92 -12.32 -4.05
CA ASN A 15 11.48 -10.97 -4.07
C ASN A 15 10.67 -9.90 -3.31
N VAL A 16 9.87 -10.29 -2.31
CA VAL A 16 9.08 -9.35 -1.50
C VAL A 16 9.95 -8.29 -0.83
N GLU A 17 11.12 -8.66 -0.32
CA GLU A 17 12.08 -7.74 0.29
C GLU A 17 12.56 -6.68 -0.71
N LEU A 18 12.90 -7.11 -1.92
CA LEU A 18 13.30 -6.21 -3.00
C LEU A 18 12.14 -5.30 -3.41
N GLY A 19 10.93 -5.85 -3.56
CA GLY A 19 9.73 -5.09 -3.85
C GLY A 19 9.45 -4.03 -2.78
N ARG A 20 9.55 -4.38 -1.49
CA ARG A 20 9.40 -3.43 -0.38
C ARG A 20 10.46 -2.32 -0.42
N LYS A 21 11.71 -2.66 -0.75
CA LYS A 21 12.78 -1.67 -0.92
C LYS A 21 12.50 -0.69 -2.05
N ILE A 22 12.09 -1.19 -3.22
CA ILE A 22 11.74 -0.34 -4.39
C ILE A 22 10.58 0.58 -4.03
N LEU A 23 9.53 0.05 -3.40
CA LEU A 23 8.36 0.83 -3.00
C LEU A 23 8.72 1.89 -1.94
N GLY A 24 9.52 1.55 -0.95
CA GLY A 24 9.99 2.50 0.06
C GLY A 24 10.86 3.62 -0.52
N GLN A 25 11.56 3.36 -1.62
CA GLN A 25 12.39 4.36 -2.33
C GLN A 25 11.62 5.14 -3.41
N SER A 26 10.37 4.75 -3.71
CA SER A 26 9.60 5.33 -4.82
C SER A 26 9.09 6.75 -4.56
N GLY A 27 9.09 7.21 -3.30
CA GLY A 27 8.49 8.50 -2.92
C GLY A 27 6.97 8.55 -3.12
N LEU A 28 6.32 7.41 -3.39
CA LEU A 28 4.88 7.31 -3.51
C LEU A 28 4.24 7.27 -2.11
N PRO A 29 3.16 8.02 -1.87
CA PRO A 29 2.36 7.89 -0.65
C PRO A 29 1.61 6.56 -0.71
N LEU A 30 2.15 5.53 -0.05
CA LEU A 30 1.60 4.18 -0.02
C LEU A 30 1.50 3.65 1.41
N ILE A 31 0.56 2.75 1.60
CA ILE A 31 0.33 2.06 2.87
C ILE A 31 0.60 0.57 2.64
N ALA A 32 1.58 0.03 3.36
CA ALA A 32 1.89 -1.39 3.27
C ALA A 32 0.90 -2.22 4.10
N ALA A 33 0.40 -3.30 3.51
CA ALA A 33 -0.43 -4.28 4.17
C ALA A 33 0.30 -5.62 4.34
N GLU A 34 0.00 -6.32 5.43
CA GLU A 34 0.66 -7.57 5.81
C GLU A 34 -0.02 -8.80 5.21
N ASN A 35 -1.35 -8.76 5.13
CA ASN A 35 -2.16 -9.83 4.56
C ASN A 35 -3.40 -9.24 3.88
N PHE A 36 -4.23 -10.10 3.29
CA PHE A 36 -5.40 -9.65 2.53
C PHE A 36 -6.46 -8.97 3.39
N GLU A 37 -6.70 -9.47 4.61
CA GLU A 37 -7.67 -8.89 5.54
C GLU A 37 -7.23 -7.50 6.01
N ASP A 38 -5.95 -7.34 6.35
CA ASP A 38 -5.34 -6.07 6.70
C ASP A 38 -5.41 -5.06 5.55
N ALA A 39 -5.13 -5.50 4.31
CA ALA A 39 -5.26 -4.64 3.12
C ALA A 39 -6.70 -4.14 2.93
N ALA A 40 -7.69 -5.03 3.12
CA ALA A 40 -9.10 -4.70 3.01
C ALA A 40 -9.55 -3.70 4.10
N LYS A 41 -9.11 -3.88 5.35
CA LYS A 41 -9.40 -2.93 6.43
C LYS A 41 -8.79 -1.56 6.16
N LYS A 42 -7.49 -1.53 5.86
CA LYS A 42 -6.75 -0.29 5.58
C LYS A 42 -7.34 0.51 4.43
N VAL A 43 -7.72 -0.14 3.32
CA VAL A 43 -8.29 0.60 2.19
C VAL A 43 -9.65 1.20 2.54
N VAL A 44 -10.48 0.51 3.32
CA VAL A 44 -11.78 1.03 3.77
C VAL A 44 -11.60 2.20 4.72
N ASP A 45 -10.68 2.09 5.68
CA ASP A 45 -10.43 3.14 6.66
C ASP A 45 -9.92 4.42 5.99
N VAL A 46 -8.96 4.30 5.08
CA VAL A 46 -8.38 5.47 4.40
C VAL A 46 -9.38 6.13 3.45
N VAL A 47 -10.26 5.35 2.81
CA VAL A 47 -11.35 5.92 2.00
C VAL A 47 -12.37 6.67 2.87
N ARG A 48 -12.66 6.18 4.08
CA ARG A 48 -13.55 6.88 5.03
C ARG A 48 -12.96 8.18 5.55
N GLU A 49 -11.64 8.23 5.77
CA GLU A 49 -10.94 9.45 6.21
C GLU A 49 -10.79 10.50 5.10
N ALA A 50 -10.77 10.07 3.83
CA ALA A 50 -10.66 10.94 2.68
C ALA A 50 -12.00 11.52 2.17
N ALA A 51 -13.13 11.02 2.70
CA ALA A 51 -14.49 11.44 2.37
C ALA A 51 -14.98 12.56 3.30
#